data_AF-A0A2D6R2S8-F1
#
_entry.id   AF-A0A2D6R2S8-F1
#
_cell.length_a   1.000
_cell.length_b   1.000
_cell.length_c   1.000
_cell.angle_alpha   90.00
_cell.angle_beta   90.00
_cell.angle_gamma   90.00
#
_symmetry.space_group_name_H-M   'P 1'
#
loop_
_entity.id
_entity.type
_entity.pdbx_description
1 polymer ?
#
loop_
_entity_poly.entity_id
_entity_poly.type
_entity_poly.pdbx_seq_one_letter_code
_entity_poly.pdbx_strand_id
1 'polypeptide(L)'
;MSAYALYWVIGIVQPQVYRITFLMVALSLTFLLYPFSRRSRAKVTAVDWMLLGAGVVALLRPIVDFEQFVRRAATPTTLDLVLGVVTIGLVLEATRRTVGWILPVTALAFLVYGYLGPLLGLVGLDLFAHRGYAVDRLVGTLYMTLEGIFGVPLDV
;
A
#
# COMPACT_ATOMS: atom_id res chain seq x y z
N MET A 1 1.88 7.24 17.70
CA MET A 1 2.16 5.83 17.38
C MET A 1 2.23 4.96 18.64
N SER A 2 3.03 5.30 19.66
CA SER A 2 3.17 4.47 20.88
C SER A 2 1.87 4.24 21.66
N ALA A 3 0.99 5.24 21.77
CA ALA A 3 -0.30 5.09 22.45
C ALA A 3 -1.28 4.15 21.70
N TYR A 4 -1.22 4.13 20.36
CA TYR A 4 -2.06 3.25 19.54
C TYR A 4 -1.61 1.79 19.65
N ALA A 5 -0.29 1.55 19.71
CA ALA A 5 0.26 0.21 19.96
C ALA A 5 -0.14 -0.33 21.35
N LEU A 6 -0.10 0.51 22.39
CA LEU A 6 -0.51 0.14 23.75
C LEU A 6 -1.99 -0.24 23.86
N TYR A 7 -2.87 0.43 23.11
CA TYR A 7 -4.31 0.09 23.09
C TYR A 7 -4.56 -1.34 22.59
N TRP A 8 -3.81 -1.78 21.57
CA TRP A 8 -3.98 -3.10 20.97
C TRP A 8 -3.53 -4.25 21.89
N VAL A 9 -2.49 -4.05 22.70
CA VAL A 9 -2.04 -5.07 23.68
C VAL A 9 -3.15 -5.43 24.68
N ILE A 10 -4.09 -4.51 24.92
CA ILE A 10 -5.14 -4.66 25.92
C ILE A 10 -6.45 -5.21 25.28
N GLY A 11 -6.68 -5.02 23.98
CA GLY A 11 -7.90 -5.44 23.28
C GLY A 11 -7.63 -6.42 22.14
N ILE A 12 -8.29 -7.58 22.14
CA ILE A 12 -8.15 -8.58 21.07
C ILE A 12 -8.81 -8.06 19.78
N VAL A 13 -8.01 -7.50 18.88
CA VAL A 13 -8.44 -7.00 17.56
C VAL A 13 -7.72 -7.76 16.45
N GLN A 14 -8.42 -8.04 15.35
CA GLN A 14 -7.83 -8.72 14.19
C GLN A 14 -6.59 -7.97 13.66
N PRO A 15 -5.46 -8.67 13.43
CA PRO A 15 -4.19 -8.04 13.03
C PRO A 15 -4.31 -7.18 11.77
N GLN A 16 -5.16 -7.59 10.83
CA GLN A 16 -5.33 -6.87 9.59
C GLN A 16 -6.01 -5.51 9.78
N VAL A 17 -7.03 -5.42 10.65
CA VAL A 17 -7.64 -4.12 11.01
C VAL A 17 -6.59 -3.21 11.63
N TYR A 18 -5.80 -3.74 12.58
CA TYR A 18 -4.73 -2.97 13.23
C TYR A 18 -3.74 -2.37 12.22
N ARG A 19 -3.23 -3.19 11.29
CA ARG A 19 -2.24 -2.76 10.27
C ARG A 19 -2.83 -1.76 9.28
N ILE A 20 -4.11 -1.89 8.93
CA ILE A 20 -4.82 -0.92 8.06
C ILE A 20 -4.92 0.45 8.75
N THR A 21 -5.39 0.52 10.00
CA THR A 21 -5.49 1.80 10.72
C THR A 21 -4.12 2.39 11.00
N PHE A 22 -3.12 1.56 11.33
CA PHE A 22 -1.75 2.01 11.54
C PHE A 22 -1.18 2.67 10.27
N LEU A 23 -1.34 2.03 9.10
CA LEU A 23 -0.92 2.60 7.82
C LEU A 23 -1.65 3.91 7.52
N MET A 24 -2.95 3.99 7.83
CA MET A 24 -3.74 5.21 7.62
C MET A 24 -3.16 6.39 8.41
N VAL A 25 -2.82 6.17 9.68
CA VAL A 25 -2.18 7.19 10.53
C VAL A 25 -0.78 7.52 10.01
N ALA A 26 0.01 6.52 9.64
CA ALA A 26 1.36 6.71 9.12
C ALA A 26 1.40 7.52 7.82
N LEU A 27 0.53 7.22 6.85
CA LEU A 27 0.42 7.99 5.61
C LEU A 27 -0.06 9.42 5.86
N SER A 28 -1.07 9.60 6.72
CA SER A 28 -1.57 10.92 7.09
C SER A 28 -0.46 11.79 7.71
N LEU A 29 0.30 11.22 8.66
CA LEU A 29 1.45 11.90 9.26
C LEU A 29 2.56 12.17 8.25
N THR A 30 2.83 11.24 7.34
CA THR A 30 3.89 11.40 6.33
C THR A 30 3.58 12.59 5.42
N PHE A 31 2.35 12.69 4.91
CA PHE A 31 1.98 13.81 4.03
C PHE A 31 1.89 15.15 4.77
N LEU A 32 1.63 15.14 6.08
CA LEU A 32 1.62 16.35 6.90
C LEU A 32 3.03 16.82 7.28
N LEU A 33 3.94 15.90 7.59
CA LEU A 33 5.30 16.20 8.05
C LEU A 33 6.30 16.40 6.90
N TYR A 34 6.08 15.77 5.75
CA TYR A 34 6.93 15.84 4.57
C TYR A 34 6.17 16.43 3.37
N PRO A 35 5.94 17.77 3.37
CA PRO A 35 5.23 18.44 2.28
C PRO A 35 6.01 18.38 0.97
N PHE A 36 5.29 18.40 -0.16
CA PHE A 36 5.86 18.20 -1.50
C PHE A 36 6.94 19.24 -1.89
N SER A 37 6.85 20.48 -1.38
CA SER A 37 7.78 21.56 -1.72
C SER A 37 8.87 21.77 -0.66
N ARG A 38 10.12 21.43 -0.99
CA ARG A 38 11.31 21.77 -0.17
C ARG A 38 11.45 23.27 0.11
N ARG A 39 10.86 24.12 -0.75
CA ARG A 39 10.95 25.59 -0.68
C ARG A 39 9.87 26.22 0.21
N SER A 40 8.82 25.47 0.55
CA SER A 40 7.71 25.93 1.40
C SER A 40 7.47 24.96 2.55
N ARG A 41 8.51 24.71 3.36
CA ARG A 41 8.38 23.91 4.61
C ARG A 41 7.29 24.41 5.57
N ALA A 42 6.76 25.61 5.35
CA ALA A 42 5.73 26.23 6.19
C ALA A 42 4.29 26.03 5.69
N LYS A 43 4.03 25.48 4.49
CA LYS A 43 2.66 25.33 3.97
C LYS A 43 2.41 23.97 3.32
N VAL A 44 1.44 23.25 3.87
CA VAL A 44 0.85 22.04 3.26
C VAL A 44 0.24 22.44 1.92
N THR A 45 0.64 21.79 0.84
CA THR A 45 0.12 22.11 -0.50
C THR A 45 -1.24 21.44 -0.74
N ALA A 46 -2.04 21.94 -1.69
CA ALA A 46 -3.32 21.32 -2.05
C ALA A 46 -3.15 19.85 -2.48
N VAL A 47 -2.00 19.51 -3.07
CA VAL A 47 -1.62 18.13 -3.44
C VAL A 47 -1.48 17.24 -2.19
N ASP A 48 -0.89 17.75 -1.12
CA ASP A 48 -0.72 16.99 0.13
C ASP A 48 -2.08 16.68 0.78
N TRP A 49 -3.01 17.64 0.75
CA TRP A 49 -4.40 17.44 1.20
C TRP A 49 -5.15 16.42 0.35
N MET A 50 -4.98 16.45 -0.98
CA MET A 50 -5.58 15.48 -1.88
C MET A 50 -5.05 14.06 -1.59
N LEU A 51 -3.74 13.90 -1.40
CA LEU A 51 -3.12 12.60 -1.10
C LEU A 51 -3.53 12.07 0.27
N LEU A 52 -3.64 12.95 1.27
CA LEU A 52 -4.19 12.61 2.58
C LEU A 52 -5.63 12.12 2.46
N GLY A 53 -6.49 12.88 1.77
CA GLY A 53 -7.88 12.49 1.54
C GLY A 53 -8.00 11.14 0.82
N ALA A 54 -7.19 10.94 -0.23
CA ALA A 54 -7.16 9.67 -0.96
C ALA A 54 -6.72 8.50 -0.07
N GLY A 55 -5.71 8.69 0.79
CA GLY A 55 -5.25 7.65 1.73
C GLY A 55 -6.27 7.29 2.78
N VAL A 56 -6.97 8.29 3.33
CA VAL A 56 -8.06 8.07 4.28
C VAL A 56 -9.18 7.29 3.60
N VAL A 57 -9.64 7.69 2.42
CA VAL A 57 -10.72 6.98 1.71
C VAL A 57 -10.31 5.56 1.33
N ALA A 58 -9.07 5.38 0.84
CA ALA A 58 -8.54 4.07 0.45
C ALA A 58 -8.42 3.10 1.62
N LEU A 59 -8.17 3.57 2.85
CA LEU A 59 -7.98 2.70 4.01
C LEU A 59 -9.21 2.63 4.92
N LEU A 60 -10.15 3.57 4.82
CA LEU A 60 -11.37 3.57 5.64
C LEU A 60 -12.39 2.54 5.16
N ARG A 61 -12.54 2.36 3.84
CA ARG A 61 -13.53 1.42 3.29
C ARG A 61 -13.28 -0.04 3.72
N PRO A 62 -12.05 -0.59 3.69
CA PRO A 62 -11.76 -1.93 4.22
C PRO A 62 -12.05 -2.09 5.71
N ILE A 63 -11.97 -1.01 6.50
CA ILE A 63 -12.30 -1.06 7.93
C ILE A 63 -13.82 -1.19 8.12
N VAL A 64 -14.61 -0.47 7.31
CA VAL A 64 -16.08 -0.50 7.40
C VAL A 64 -16.65 -1.84 6.91
N ASP A 65 -16.10 -2.42 5.85
CA ASP A 65 -16.56 -3.68 5.24
C ASP A 65 -15.54 -4.82 5.40
N PHE A 66 -14.96 -4.95 6.59
CA PHE A 66 -13.80 -5.83 6.83
C PHE A 66 -14.08 -7.32 6.54
N GLU A 67 -15.22 -7.85 6.99
CA GLU A 67 -15.60 -9.25 6.79
C GLU A 67 -15.65 -9.64 5.31
N GLN A 68 -16.27 -8.80 4.47
CA GLN A 68 -16.36 -9.08 3.03
C GLN A 68 -15.04 -8.80 2.33
N PHE A 69 -14.29 -7.79 2.79
CA PHE A 69 -12.98 -7.45 2.26
C PHE A 69 -12.02 -8.64 2.34
N VAL A 70 -11.88 -9.26 3.51
CA VAL A 70 -10.98 -10.42 3.67
C VAL A 70 -11.45 -11.63 2.85
N ARG A 71 -12.77 -11.88 2.79
CA ARG A 71 -13.33 -13.01 2.01
C ARG A 71 -13.14 -12.85 0.51
N ARG A 72 -13.13 -11.61 0.00
CA ARG A 72 -12.95 -11.31 -1.44
C ARG A 72 -11.49 -11.17 -1.86
N ALA A 73 -10.51 -11.45 -1.00
CA ALA A 73 -9.10 -11.32 -1.35
C ALA A 73 -8.68 -12.14 -2.60
N ALA A 74 -9.34 -13.28 -2.85
CA ALA A 74 -9.11 -14.10 -4.03
C ALA A 74 -9.89 -13.65 -5.29
N THR A 75 -10.92 -12.81 -5.13
CA THR A 75 -11.76 -12.29 -6.22
C THR A 75 -12.08 -10.80 -5.98
N PRO A 76 -11.08 -9.90 -6.10
CA PRO A 76 -11.27 -8.48 -5.79
C PRO A 76 -12.30 -7.82 -6.69
N THR A 77 -13.15 -6.96 -6.14
CA THR A 77 -14.07 -6.16 -6.96
C THR A 77 -13.31 -5.01 -7.65
N THR A 78 -13.88 -4.42 -8.69
CA THR A 78 -13.27 -3.27 -9.38
C THR A 78 -12.96 -2.12 -8.41
N LEU A 79 -13.83 -1.88 -7.42
CA LEU A 79 -13.59 -0.87 -6.40
C LEU A 79 -12.40 -1.23 -5.51
N ASP A 80 -12.25 -2.50 -5.13
CA ASP A 80 -11.11 -2.95 -4.32
C ASP A 80 -9.79 -2.83 -5.09
N LEU A 81 -9.82 -3.10 -6.40
CA LEU A 81 -8.67 -2.89 -7.28
C LEU A 81 -8.27 -1.41 -7.38
N VAL A 82 -9.23 -0.51 -7.56
CA VAL A 82 -8.95 0.93 -7.62
C VAL A 82 -8.33 1.40 -6.30
N LEU A 83 -8.91 1.02 -5.15
CA LEU A 83 -8.38 1.43 -3.84
C LEU A 83 -7.02 0.80 -3.54
N GLY A 84 -6.79 -0.44 -3.99
CA GLY A 84 -5.50 -1.10 -3.87
C GLY A 84 -4.41 -0.41 -4.70
N VAL A 85 -4.69 -0.07 -5.96
CA VAL A 85 -3.75 0.69 -6.81
C VAL A 85 -3.47 2.07 -6.22
N VAL A 86 -4.49 2.77 -5.73
CA VAL A 86 -4.32 4.06 -5.03
C VAL A 86 -3.43 3.87 -3.80
N THR A 87 -3.67 2.84 -2.98
CA THR A 87 -2.86 2.58 -1.78
C THR A 87 -1.41 2.29 -2.13
N ILE A 88 -1.14 1.45 -3.15
CA ILE A 88 0.22 1.17 -3.64
C ILE A 88 0.89 2.48 -4.07
N GLY A 89 0.21 3.31 -4.87
CA GLY A 89 0.74 4.59 -5.32
C GLY A 89 1.05 5.54 -4.15
N LEU A 90 0.17 5.62 -3.16
CA LEU A 90 0.38 6.44 -1.96
C LEU A 90 1.56 5.96 -1.12
N VAL A 91 1.75 4.65 -0.97
CA VAL A 91 2.89 4.07 -0.26
C VAL A 91 4.20 4.34 -1.00
N LEU A 92 4.22 4.20 -2.33
CA LEU A 92 5.37 4.56 -3.16
C LEU A 92 5.71 6.05 -3.07
N GLU A 93 4.70 6.92 -3.07
CA GLU A 93 4.91 8.37 -2.93
C GLU A 93 5.38 8.75 -1.52
N ALA A 94 4.81 8.13 -0.48
CA ALA A 94 5.23 8.32 0.90
C ALA A 94 6.70 7.89 1.10
N THR A 95 7.08 6.72 0.57
CA THR A 95 8.48 6.23 0.62
C THR A 95 9.42 7.11 -0.21
N ARG A 96 8.98 7.62 -1.37
CA ARG A 96 9.75 8.58 -2.16
C ARG A 96 10.06 9.85 -1.36
N ARG A 97 9.10 10.33 -0.57
CA ARG A 97 9.26 11.56 0.24
C ARG A 97 10.16 11.36 1.46
N THR A 98 10.15 10.18 2.08
CA THR A 98 10.89 9.91 3.31
C THR A 98 12.28 9.35 3.07
N VAL A 99 12.43 8.38 2.16
CA VAL A 99 13.69 7.65 1.91
C VAL A 99 14.34 8.07 0.58
N GLY A 100 13.57 8.56 -0.39
CA GLY A 100 14.05 8.95 -1.71
C GLY A 100 13.69 7.92 -2.79
N TRP A 101 14.28 8.06 -3.98
CA TRP A 101 13.85 7.33 -5.18
C TRP A 101 14.26 5.86 -5.23
N ILE A 102 15.23 5.43 -4.42
CA ILE A 102 15.80 4.08 -4.52
C ILE A 102 14.73 3.01 -4.23
N LEU A 103 14.01 3.12 -3.09
CA LEU A 103 13.01 2.12 -2.70
C LEU A 103 11.76 2.08 -3.62
N PRO A 104 11.18 3.22 -4.03
CA PRO A 104 10.04 3.20 -4.95
C PRO A 104 10.40 2.61 -6.31
N VAL A 105 11.58 2.91 -6.84
CA VAL A 105 12.03 2.40 -8.15
C VAL A 105 12.25 0.90 -8.10
N THR A 106 12.88 0.38 -7.04
CA THR A 106 13.08 -1.06 -6.88
C THR A 106 11.75 -1.78 -6.70
N ALA A 107 10.83 -1.25 -5.89
CA ALA A 107 9.48 -1.80 -5.75
C ALA A 107 8.72 -1.83 -7.08
N LEU A 108 8.78 -0.74 -7.86
CA LEU A 108 8.14 -0.67 -9.17
C LEU A 108 8.73 -1.69 -10.15
N ALA A 109 10.06 -1.88 -10.14
CA ALA A 109 10.72 -2.89 -10.97
C ALA A 109 10.22 -4.31 -10.66
N PHE A 110 10.05 -4.66 -9.37
CA PHE A 110 9.50 -5.96 -8.97
C PHE A 110 8.01 -6.13 -9.32
N LEU A 111 7.21 -5.06 -9.24
CA LEU A 111 5.82 -5.09 -9.69
C LEU A 111 5.73 -5.33 -11.20
N VAL A 112 6.56 -4.63 -11.98
CA VAL A 112 6.67 -4.81 -13.43
C VAL A 112 7.14 -6.22 -13.76
N TYR A 113 8.15 -6.74 -13.06
CA TYR A 113 8.61 -8.12 -13.21
C TYR A 113 7.49 -9.13 -12.95
N GLY A 114 6.74 -8.96 -11.85
CA GLY A 114 5.62 -9.85 -11.51
C GLY A 114 4.53 -9.91 -12.59
N TYR A 115 4.32 -8.81 -13.31
CA TYR A 115 3.38 -8.74 -14.43
C TYR A 115 3.98 -9.27 -15.75
N LEU A 116 5.21 -8.86 -16.08
CA LEU A 116 5.88 -9.18 -17.35
C LEU A 116 6.59 -10.56 -17.36
N GLY A 117 6.49 -11.35 -16.29
CA GLY A 117 7.05 -12.70 -16.20
C GLY A 117 6.93 -13.58 -17.46
N PRO A 118 5.78 -13.62 -18.16
CA PRO A 118 5.63 -14.46 -19.37
C PRO A 118 6.45 -13.98 -20.56
N LEU A 119 6.70 -12.67 -20.64
CA LEU A 119 7.43 -12.05 -21.75
C LEU A 119 8.93 -12.27 -21.64
N LEU A 120 9.45 -12.61 -20.45
CA LEU A 120 10.88 -12.86 -20.24
C LEU A 120 11.40 -14.08 -21.01
N GLY A 121 10.57 -15.10 -21.20
CA GLY A 121 10.93 -16.26 -22.04
C GLY A 121 11.11 -15.87 -23.51
N LEU A 122 10.35 -14.89 -24.01
CA LEU A 122 10.50 -14.40 -25.39
C LEU A 122 11.82 -13.62 -25.62
N VAL A 123 12.41 -13.08 -24.55
CA VAL A 123 13.67 -12.31 -24.58
C VAL A 123 14.89 -13.23 -24.34
N GLY A 124 14.68 -14.54 -24.18
CA GLY A 124 15.76 -15.52 -23.94
C GLY A 124 16.19 -15.63 -22.48
N LEU A 125 15.37 -15.14 -21.54
CA LEU A 125 15.60 -15.21 -20.09
C LEU A 125 14.75 -16.32 -19.45
N ASP A 126 14.78 -17.53 -20.02
CA ASP A 126 13.92 -18.65 -19.61
C ASP A 126 14.09 -19.06 -18.13
N LEU A 127 15.29 -18.87 -17.56
CA LEU A 127 15.57 -19.15 -16.15
C LEU A 127 14.77 -18.26 -15.18
N PHE A 128 14.37 -17.06 -15.62
CA PHE A 128 13.61 -16.08 -14.83
C PHE A 128 12.16 -15.94 -15.30
N ALA A 129 11.77 -16.64 -16.35
CA ALA A 129 10.42 -16.60 -16.88
C ALA A 129 9.45 -17.33 -15.93
N HIS A 130 8.27 -16.76 -15.73
CA HIS A 130 7.20 -17.37 -14.95
C HIS A 130 5.84 -17.04 -15.57
N ARG A 131 4.77 -17.70 -15.09
CA ARG A 131 3.41 -17.57 -15.65
C ARG A 131 2.82 -16.14 -15.63
N GLY A 132 3.51 -15.19 -14.98
CA GLY A 132 2.99 -13.85 -14.73
C GLY A 132 1.83 -13.85 -13.75
N TYR A 133 1.60 -12.71 -13.12
CA TYR A 133 0.42 -12.48 -12.31
C TYR A 133 -0.45 -11.42 -12.98
N ALA A 134 -1.75 -11.70 -13.07
CA ALA A 134 -2.70 -10.70 -13.50
C ALA A 134 -2.81 -9.57 -12.45
N VAL A 135 -3.16 -8.37 -12.91
CA VAL A 135 -3.14 -7.14 -12.08
C VAL A 135 -4.08 -7.27 -10.89
N ASP A 136 -5.23 -7.92 -11.09
CA ASP A 136 -6.20 -8.22 -10.05
C ASP A 136 -5.61 -9.06 -8.92
N ARG A 137 -4.85 -10.10 -9.27
CA ARG A 137 -4.16 -10.95 -8.29
C ARG A 137 -3.01 -10.21 -7.60
N LEU A 138 -2.21 -9.43 -8.33
CA LEU A 138 -1.13 -8.64 -7.74
C LEU A 138 -1.65 -7.63 -6.72
N VAL A 139 -2.64 -6.83 -7.11
CA VAL A 139 -3.24 -5.80 -6.25
C VAL A 139 -3.99 -6.45 -5.09
N GLY A 140 -4.74 -7.53 -5.35
CA GLY A 140 -5.44 -8.29 -4.32
C GLY A 140 -4.49 -8.82 -3.24
N THR A 141 -3.39 -9.46 -3.63
CA THR A 141 -2.37 -9.92 -2.66
C THR A 141 -1.74 -8.73 -1.91
N LEU A 142 -1.35 -7.66 -2.60
CA LEU A 142 -0.65 -6.53 -1.97
C LEU A 142 -1.51 -5.74 -0.97
N TYR A 143 -2.80 -5.59 -1.26
CA TYR A 143 -3.71 -4.72 -0.50
C TYR A 143 -4.70 -5.50 0.38
N MET A 144 -5.14 -6.69 -0.01
CA MET A 144 -6.19 -7.41 0.73
C MET A 144 -5.65 -8.51 1.64
N THR A 145 -4.35 -8.81 1.58
CA THR A 145 -3.74 -9.89 2.38
C THR A 145 -2.61 -9.38 3.28
N LEU A 146 -2.17 -10.24 4.20
CA LEU A 146 -1.04 -10.00 5.09
C LEU A 146 0.31 -10.40 4.47
N GLU A 147 0.36 -10.75 3.19
CA GLU A 147 1.60 -11.06 2.47
C GLU A 147 2.17 -9.82 1.75
N GLY A 148 1.40 -8.74 1.70
CA GLY A 148 1.71 -7.51 0.97
C GLY A 148 2.10 -6.33 1.86
N ILE A 149 1.47 -5.18 1.60
CA ILE A 149 1.68 -3.93 2.32
C ILE A 149 1.42 -4.12 3.82
N PHE A 150 0.39 -4.90 4.15
CA PHE A 150 0.01 -5.24 5.52
C PHE A 150 0.78 -6.44 6.09
N GLY A 151 1.92 -6.81 5.52
CA GLY A 151 2.75 -7.92 6.00
C GLY A 151 3.79 -7.53 7.04
N VAL A 152 4.94 -8.19 6.98
CA VAL A 152 6.10 -8.01 7.90
C VAL A 152 6.47 -6.54 8.16
N PRO A 153 6.44 -5.61 7.16
CA PRO A 153 6.81 -4.22 7.41
C PRO A 153 5.90 -3.48 8.41
N LEU A 154 4.66 -3.95 8.58
CA LEU A 154 3.66 -3.38 9.51
C LEU A 154 3.39 -4.29 10.70
N ASP A 155 4.20 -5.33 10.89
CA ASP A 155 4.13 -6.21 12.05
C ASP A 155 4.91 -5.59 13.21
N VAL A 156 4.24 -4.72 13.98
CA VAL A 156 4.80 -3.92 15.08
C VAL A 156 3.93 -3.94 16.33
#